data_AF-A0A3C0R3Z8-F1
#
_entry.id   AF-A0A3C0R3Z8-F1
#
_cell.length_a   1.000
_cell.length_b   1.000
_cell.length_c   1.000
_cell.angle_alpha   90.00
_cell.angle_beta   90.00
_cell.angle_gamma   90.00
#
_symmetry.space_group_name_H-M   'P 1'
#
loop_
_entity.id
_entity.type
_entity.pdbx_description
1 polymer ?
#
loop_
_entity_poly.entity_id
_entity_poly.type
_entity_poly.pdbx_seq_one_letter_code
_entity_poly.pdbx_strand_id
1 'polypeptide(L)'
;MLIEFGADRRIILATPTTLIALLRAVCYGWRQEKLAENALAISKLGAELYDRLSAMGGHFVTLSRSLNACVGAFNKIAGNIESRVFVTARKFKSLGAAATSEDIALLPQVEQIAREVQADELLEGNSQSPEA
;
A
#
# COMPACT_ATOMS: atom_id res chain seq x y z
N MET A 1 43.30 -12.31 48.47
CA MET A 1 42.61 -13.62 48.68
C MET A 1 42.82 -14.52 47.45
N LEU A 2 42.82 -15.86 47.54
CA LEU A 2 43.06 -16.74 46.36
C LEU A 2 42.06 -16.49 45.20
N ILE A 3 40.86 -16.01 45.55
CA ILE A 3 39.80 -15.65 44.60
C ILE A 3 40.12 -14.38 43.80
N GLU A 4 40.72 -13.36 44.43
CA GLU A 4 41.18 -12.12 43.75
C GLU A 4 42.37 -12.42 42.84
N PHE A 5 43.35 -13.20 43.32
CA PHE A 5 44.53 -13.56 42.53
C PHE A 5 44.17 -14.35 41.26
N GLY A 6 43.15 -15.22 41.34
CA GLY A 6 42.62 -15.93 40.18
C GLY A 6 41.87 -15.00 39.23
N ALA A 7 41.01 -14.12 39.75
CA ALA A 7 40.23 -13.18 38.95
C ALA A 7 41.11 -12.23 38.12
N ASP A 8 42.19 -11.69 38.72
CA ASP A 8 43.19 -10.84 38.03
C ASP A 8 43.88 -11.57 36.86
N ARG A 9 43.93 -12.91 36.91
CA ARG A 9 44.49 -13.78 35.85
C ARG A 9 43.43 -14.41 34.96
N ARG A 10 42.17 -13.99 35.04
CA ARG A 10 41.01 -14.56 34.32
C ARG A 10 40.73 -16.04 34.63
N ILE A 11 41.10 -16.48 35.84
CA ILE A 11 40.86 -17.84 36.34
C ILE A 11 39.79 -17.76 37.42
N ILE A 12 38.60 -18.29 37.15
CA ILE A 12 37.48 -18.31 38.09
C ILE A 12 37.37 -19.72 38.65
N LEU A 13 37.44 -19.85 39.97
CA LEU A 13 37.15 -21.10 40.68
C LEU A 13 35.63 -21.33 40.62
N ALA A 14 35.21 -22.38 39.90
CA ALA A 14 33.80 -22.71 39.71
C ALA A 14 33.46 -24.09 40.29
N THR A 15 32.40 -24.17 41.08
CA THR A 15 31.68 -25.42 41.34
C THR A 15 30.77 -25.75 40.14
N PRO A 16 30.37 -27.02 39.94
CA PRO A 16 29.50 -27.39 38.81
C PRO A 16 28.26 -26.50 38.66
N THR A 17 27.65 -26.09 39.78
CA THR A 17 26.49 -25.19 39.81
C THR A 17 26.83 -23.78 39.30
N THR A 18 27.96 -23.21 39.71
CA THR A 18 28.38 -21.87 39.25
C THR A 18 28.77 -21.84 37.78
N LEU A 19 29.38 -22.92 37.26
CA LEU A 19 29.67 -23.05 35.84
C LEU A 19 28.38 -23.07 35.00
N ILE A 20 27.38 -23.88 35.42
CA ILE A 20 26.07 -23.92 34.77
C ILE A 20 25.39 -22.55 34.79
N ALA A 21 25.48 -21.82 35.91
CA ALA A 21 24.91 -20.47 36.01
C ALA A 21 25.57 -19.48 35.04
N LEU A 22 26.91 -19.48 34.93
CA LEU A 22 27.64 -18.62 33.99
C LEU A 22 27.32 -18.96 32.53
N LEU A 23 27.27 -20.24 32.17
CA LEU A 23 26.90 -20.68 30.82
C LEU A 23 25.46 -20.27 30.47
N ARG A 24 24.52 -20.35 31.42
CA ARG A 24 23.17 -19.84 31.23
C ARG A 24 23.17 -18.34 31.03
N ALA A 25 23.93 -17.57 31.80
CA ALA A 25 24.04 -16.13 31.64
C ALA A 25 24.59 -15.74 30.26
N VAL A 26 25.61 -16.43 29.74
CA VAL A 26 26.13 -16.24 28.37
C VAL A 26 25.05 -16.58 27.33
N CYS A 27 24.34 -17.70 27.49
CA CYS A 27 23.24 -18.08 26.60
C CYS A 27 22.11 -17.03 26.57
N TYR A 28 21.76 -16.46 27.73
CA TYR A 28 20.81 -15.35 27.80
C TYR A 28 21.37 -14.08 27.15
N GLY A 29 22.65 -13.76 27.35
CA GLY A 29 23.32 -12.63 26.72
C GLY A 29 23.25 -12.67 25.19
N TRP A 30 23.59 -13.81 24.57
CA TRP A 30 23.48 -13.97 23.11
C TRP A 30 22.04 -13.88 22.60
N ARG A 31 21.07 -14.37 23.38
CA ARG A 31 19.66 -14.26 23.03
C ARG A 31 19.18 -12.81 23.07
N GLN A 32 19.62 -12.05 24.06
CA GLN A 32 19.28 -10.65 24.23
C GLN A 32 19.91 -9.79 23.13
N GLU A 33 21.16 -10.05 22.77
CA GLU A 33 21.84 -9.40 21.64
C GLU A 33 21.07 -9.65 20.33
N LYS A 34 20.78 -10.93 20.03
CA LYS A 34 20.03 -11.28 18.81
C LYS A 34 18.63 -10.67 18.78
N LEU A 35 17.98 -10.52 19.93
CA LEU A 35 16.68 -9.86 20.02
C LEU A 35 16.80 -8.36 19.71
N ALA A 36 17.84 -7.69 20.22
CA ALA A 36 18.10 -6.28 19.94
C ALA A 36 18.43 -6.05 18.47
N GLU A 37 19.31 -6.87 17.87
CA GLU A 37 19.63 -6.81 16.45
C GLU A 37 18.39 -7.00 15.56
N ASN A 38 17.56 -7.99 15.89
CA ASN A 38 16.32 -8.24 15.16
C ASN A 38 15.33 -7.07 15.30
N ALA A 39 15.20 -6.47 16.48
CA ALA A 39 14.33 -5.32 16.68
C ALA A 39 14.75 -4.12 15.81
N LEU A 40 16.06 -3.86 15.72
CA LEU A 40 16.61 -2.82 14.84
C LEU A 40 16.34 -3.13 13.36
N ALA A 41 16.55 -4.38 12.94
CA ALA A 41 16.30 -4.81 11.57
C ALA A 41 14.81 -4.69 11.19
N ILE A 42 13.91 -5.09 12.10
CA ILE A 42 12.46 -4.96 11.92
C ILE A 42 12.05 -3.49 11.83
N SER A 43 12.58 -2.62 12.71
CA SER A 43 12.30 -1.18 12.67
C SER A 43 12.72 -0.56 11.34
N LYS A 44 13.92 -0.89 10.85
CA LYS A 44 14.42 -0.41 9.56
C LYS A 44 13.55 -0.89 8.40
N LEU A 45 13.20 -2.17 8.37
CA LEU A 45 12.36 -2.74 7.32
C LEU A 45 10.94 -2.15 7.37
N GLY A 46 10.41 -1.90 8.57
CA GLY A 46 9.12 -1.25 8.77
C GLY A 46 9.09 0.17 8.21
N ALA A 47 10.14 0.97 8.47
CA ALA A 47 10.28 2.31 7.91
C ALA A 47 10.36 2.29 6.37
N GLU A 48 11.14 1.37 5.80
CA GLU A 48 11.24 1.21 4.35
C GLU A 48 9.93 0.76 3.70
N LEU A 49 9.20 -0.15 4.36
CA LEU A 49 7.88 -0.58 3.90
C LEU A 49 6.89 0.58 3.90
N TYR A 50 6.88 1.39 4.96
CA TYR A 50 5.99 2.54 5.07
C TYR A 50 6.25 3.55 3.94
N ASP A 51 7.51 3.90 3.69
CA ASP A 51 7.89 4.81 2.60
C ASP A 51 7.44 4.29 1.22
N ARG A 52 7.64 3.00 0.95
CA ARG A 52 7.17 2.36 -0.30
C ARG A 52 5.65 2.37 -0.43
N LEU A 53 4.92 2.13 0.66
CA LEU A 53 3.45 2.17 0.67
C LEU A 53 2.95 3.60 0.43
N SER A 54 3.57 4.61 1.03
CA SER A 54 3.24 6.02 0.79
C SER A 54 3.43 6.41 -0.68
N ALA A 55 4.58 6.04 -1.28
CA ALA A 55 4.83 6.27 -2.70
C ALA A 55 3.79 5.55 -3.60
N MET A 56 3.45 4.30 -3.27
CA MET A 56 2.43 3.54 -3.98
C MET A 56 1.04 4.20 -3.90
N GLY A 57 0.69 4.75 -2.74
CA GLY A 57 -0.54 5.52 -2.54
C GLY A 57 -0.66 6.70 -3.51
N GLY A 58 0.42 7.46 -3.69
CA GLY A 58 0.47 8.57 -4.67
C GLY A 58 0.22 8.12 -6.12
N HIS A 59 0.79 6.99 -6.52
CA HIS A 59 0.51 6.39 -7.83
C HIS A 59 -0.96 5.97 -7.97
N PHE A 60 -1.56 5.41 -6.91
CA PHE A 60 -2.95 4.98 -6.92
C PHE A 60 -3.94 6.15 -7.05
N VAL A 61 -3.65 7.28 -6.40
CA VAL A 61 -4.43 8.53 -6.54
C VAL A 61 -4.41 9.01 -8.00
N THR A 62 -3.24 8.99 -8.63
CA THR A 62 -3.07 9.39 -10.03
C THR A 62 -3.86 8.46 -10.97
N LEU A 63 -3.79 7.15 -10.73
CA LEU A 63 -4.54 6.15 -11.48
C LEU A 63 -6.06 6.35 -11.38
N SER A 64 -6.56 6.57 -10.15
CA SER A 64 -7.99 6.81 -9.91
C SER A 64 -8.50 8.04 -10.67
N ARG A 65 -7.74 9.14 -10.66
CA ARG A 65 -8.08 10.35 -11.43
C ARG A 65 -8.15 10.08 -12.93
N SER A 66 -7.18 9.37 -13.48
CA SER A 66 -7.14 9.02 -14.91
C SER A 66 -8.31 8.12 -15.30
N LEU A 67 -8.69 7.16 -14.45
CA LEU A 67 -9.84 6.29 -14.69
C LEU A 67 -11.15 7.08 -14.70
N ASN A 68 -11.35 7.98 -13.73
CA ASN A 68 -12.52 8.87 -13.69
C ASN A 68 -12.59 9.80 -14.93
N ALA A 69 -11.45 10.31 -15.40
CA ALA A 69 -11.40 11.09 -16.63
C ALA A 69 -11.83 10.27 -17.87
N CYS A 70 -11.38 9.00 -17.95
CA CYS A 70 -11.77 8.08 -19.02
C CYS A 70 -13.29 7.81 -19.01
N VAL A 71 -13.86 7.51 -17.84
CA VAL A 71 -15.30 7.31 -17.66
C VAL A 71 -16.07 8.58 -18.05
N GLY A 72 -15.59 9.76 -17.66
CA GLY A 72 -16.20 11.03 -18.06
C GLY A 72 -16.21 11.26 -19.58
N ALA A 73 -15.10 10.92 -20.26
CA ALA A 73 -15.01 11.01 -21.72
C ALA A 73 -15.97 10.03 -22.42
N PHE A 74 -16.04 8.78 -21.92
CA PHE A 74 -16.98 7.78 -22.40
C PHE A 74 -18.44 8.28 -22.29
N ASN A 75 -18.83 8.76 -21.11
CA ASN A 75 -20.19 9.26 -20.87
C ASN A 75 -20.55 10.45 -21.76
N LYS A 76 -19.58 11.35 -22.03
CA LYS A 76 -19.77 12.47 -22.96
C LYS A 76 -20.02 11.99 -24.40
N ILE A 77 -19.31 10.97 -24.85
CA ILE A 77 -19.50 10.40 -26.20
C ILE A 77 -20.86 9.70 -26.28
N ALA A 78 -21.19 8.87 -25.30
CA ALA A 78 -22.48 8.18 -25.23
C ALA A 78 -23.65 9.18 -25.31
N GLY A 79 -23.63 10.24 -24.49
CA GLY A 79 -24.68 11.27 -24.52
C GLY A 79 -24.75 12.05 -25.84
N ASN A 80 -23.62 12.28 -26.51
CA ASN A 80 -23.61 12.90 -27.85
C ASN A 80 -24.24 11.99 -28.91
N ILE A 81 -23.96 10.68 -28.86
CA ILE A 81 -24.56 9.70 -29.77
C ILE A 81 -26.07 9.66 -29.57
N GLU A 82 -26.54 9.60 -28.33
CA GLU A 82 -27.96 9.56 -28.01
C GLU A 82 -28.70 10.83 -28.46
N SER A 83 -28.16 12.00 -28.14
CA SER A 83 -28.83 13.28 -28.39
C SER A 83 -28.76 13.76 -29.84
N ARG A 84 -27.69 13.43 -30.57
CA ARG A 84 -27.46 13.94 -31.93
C ARG A 84 -27.58 12.85 -32.99
N VAL A 85 -26.89 11.74 -32.79
CA VAL A 85 -26.76 10.70 -33.82
C VAL A 85 -28.04 9.88 -33.91
N PHE A 86 -28.58 9.38 -32.79
CA PHE A 86 -29.80 8.57 -32.80
C PHE A 86 -31.05 9.36 -33.20
N VAL A 87 -31.10 10.66 -32.89
CA VAL A 87 -32.18 11.54 -33.39
C VAL A 87 -32.13 11.63 -34.92
N THR A 88 -30.94 11.83 -35.48
CA THR A 88 -30.76 11.91 -36.94
C THR A 88 -31.07 10.58 -37.61
N ALA A 89 -30.62 9.47 -37.02
CA ALA A 89 -30.89 8.14 -37.55
C ALA A 89 -32.39 7.77 -37.48
N ARG A 90 -33.11 8.16 -36.41
CA ARG A 90 -34.58 8.03 -36.34
C ARG A 90 -35.28 8.83 -37.44
N LYS A 91 -34.85 10.06 -37.71
CA LYS A 91 -35.37 10.87 -38.82
C LYS A 91 -35.11 10.19 -40.17
N PHE A 92 -33.90 9.67 -40.39
CA PHE A 92 -33.53 8.96 -41.60
C PHE A 92 -34.40 7.71 -41.85
N LYS A 93 -34.68 6.94 -40.79
CA LYS A 93 -35.63 5.81 -40.82
C LYS A 93 -37.05 6.26 -41.17
N SER A 94 -37.54 7.35 -40.58
CA SER A 94 -38.88 7.88 -40.89
C SER A 94 -39.05 8.36 -42.34
N LEU A 95 -37.95 8.73 -43.01
CA LEU A 95 -37.93 9.11 -44.42
C LEU A 95 -37.78 7.92 -45.38
N GLY A 96 -37.74 6.68 -44.88
CA GLY A 96 -37.59 5.47 -45.69
C GLY A 96 -36.19 5.29 -46.31
N ALA A 97 -35.21 6.10 -45.91
CA ALA A 97 -33.84 6.06 -46.44
C ALA A 97 -32.92 5.08 -45.69
N ALA A 98 -33.39 4.43 -44.64
CA ALA A 98 -32.60 3.48 -43.86
C ALA A 98 -32.42 2.14 -44.63
N ALA A 99 -31.17 1.69 -44.76
CA ALA A 99 -30.82 0.42 -45.42
C ALA A 99 -31.21 -0.83 -44.60
N THR A 100 -31.56 -0.66 -43.32
CA THR A 100 -31.90 -1.76 -42.39
C THR A 100 -33.08 -1.35 -41.52
N SER A 101 -33.99 -2.30 -41.26
CA SER A 101 -35.22 -2.06 -40.47
C SER A 101 -35.03 -2.21 -38.95
N GLU A 102 -33.89 -2.75 -38.52
CA GLU A 102 -33.55 -2.94 -37.11
C GLU A 102 -33.47 -1.60 -36.36
N ASP A 103 -33.88 -1.60 -35.10
CA ASP A 103 -33.73 -0.44 -34.23
C ASP A 103 -32.31 -0.33 -33.70
N ILE A 104 -31.84 0.91 -33.55
CA ILE A 104 -30.50 1.20 -33.07
C ILE A 104 -30.46 0.94 -31.56
N ALA A 105 -29.62 0.01 -31.13
CA ALA A 105 -29.44 -0.35 -29.73
C ALA A 105 -28.95 0.86 -28.91
N LEU A 106 -29.52 1.04 -27.72
CA LEU A 106 -29.04 2.01 -26.74
C LEU A 106 -27.65 1.60 -26.25
N LEU A 107 -26.77 2.59 -26.07
CA LEU A 107 -25.43 2.34 -25.56
C LEU A 107 -25.51 2.01 -24.07
N PRO A 108 -24.72 1.03 -23.58
CA PRO A 108 -24.65 0.74 -22.16
C PRO A 108 -24.09 1.97 -21.41
N GLN A 109 -24.76 2.35 -20.32
CA GLN A 109 -24.29 3.42 -19.44
C GLN A 109 -23.20 2.90 -18.49
N VAL A 110 -22.16 3.70 -18.28
CA VAL A 110 -21.13 3.43 -17.27
C VAL A 110 -21.32 4.43 -16.13
N GLU A 111 -22.08 4.03 -15.11
CA GLU A 111 -22.33 4.83 -13.90
C GLU A 111 -21.28 4.62 -12.79
N GLN A 112 -20.31 3.73 -12.98
CA GLN A 112 -19.32 3.42 -11.94
C GLN A 112 -18.17 4.42 -11.94
N ILE A 113 -18.15 5.26 -10.89
CA ILE A 113 -16.99 6.08 -10.51
C ILE A 113 -15.95 5.17 -9.87
N ALA A 114 -14.66 5.42 -10.14
CA ALA A 114 -13.58 4.69 -9.49
C ALA A 114 -13.67 4.87 -7.97
N ARG A 115 -13.73 3.77 -7.21
CA ARG A 115 -13.79 3.80 -5.75
C ARG A 115 -12.59 4.58 -5.21
N GLU A 116 -12.88 5.60 -4.40
CA GLU A 116 -11.83 6.32 -3.68
C GLU A 116 -11.24 5.41 -2.60
N VAL A 117 -9.91 5.32 -2.55
CA VAL A 117 -9.23 4.52 -1.53
C VAL A 117 -9.25 5.33 -0.24
N GLN A 118 -10.23 5.04 0.59
CA GLN A 118 -10.31 5.51 1.96
C GLN A 118 -9.53 4.54 2.84
N ALA A 119 -8.21 4.69 2.89
CA ALA A 119 -7.38 4.09 3.92
C ALA A 119 -6.86 5.23 4.80
N ASP A 120 -7.20 5.22 6.09
CA ASP A 120 -6.79 6.28 7.04
C ASP A 120 -5.26 6.45 7.08
N GLU A 121 -4.51 5.36 6.89
CA GLU A 121 -3.05 5.34 6.80
C GLU A 121 -2.47 6.19 5.64
N LEU A 122 -3.25 6.44 4.58
CA LEU A 122 -2.85 7.30 3.46
C LEU A 122 -3.19 8.79 3.67
N LEU A 123 -4.08 9.11 4.62
CA LEU A 123 -4.52 10.47 4.92
C LEU A 123 -3.63 11.13 5.98
N GLU A 124 -3.08 10.36 6.92
CA GLU A 124 -2.26 10.88 8.02
C GLU A 124 -0.85 11.36 7.59
N GLY A 125 -0.31 10.86 6.47
CA GLY A 125 1.04 11.17 5.97
C GLY A 125 1.23 12.59 5.42
N ASN A 126 0.17 13.41 5.30
CA ASN A 126 0.25 14.81 4.87
C ASN A 126 0.20 15.82 6.05
N SER A 127 0.27 15.34 7.30
CA SER A 127 0.08 16.16 8.51
C SER A 127 1.35 16.49 9.27
N GLN A 128 2.53 16.05 8.82
CA GLN A 128 3.77 16.25 9.59
C GLN A 128 4.93 16.80 8.74
N SER A 129 5.09 18.12 8.79
CA SER A 129 6.39 18.83 8.72
C SER A 129 6.21 20.26 9.25
N PRO A 130 7.25 20.93 9.77
CA PRO A 130 8.09 20.58 10.91
C PRO A 130 7.97 21.67 12.00
N GLU A 131 7.88 21.31 13.29
CA GLU A 131 8.05 22.28 14.38
C GLU A 131 9.49 22.26 14.91
N ALA A 132 10.15 23.40 14.67
CA ALA A 132 11.20 24.08 15.45
C ALA A 132 12.47 23.32 15.90
#